data_AF-A0A847LQ27-F1
#
_entry.id   AF-A0A847LQ27-F1
#
_cell.length_a   1.000
_cell.length_b   1.000
_cell.length_c   1.000
_cell.angle_alpha   90.00
_cell.angle_beta   90.00
_cell.angle_gamma   90.00
#
_symmetry.space_group_name_H-M   'P 1'
#
loop_
_entity.id
_entity.type
_entity.pdbx_description
1 polymer ?
#
loop_
_entity_poly.entity_id
_entity_poly.type
_entity_poly.pdbx_seq_one_letter_code
_entity_poly.pdbx_strand_id
1 'polypeptide(L)'
;MKKKILFSFLLISGFSLTSCGENPAKTKATFDVGIYKTSELKDSTSSDISNALNRKEDFILVLYDKYCVCWSAFRDLVFNEVNSRLNLKTYMIQVDDVTSTYGGLFEGDASSLSNLPLVGIYEKGELFTSLGYSSGDKRFVDYKAFKAWLDDQIEYPVNLFQVNTAQLDELLTSNNSFYVYYTYYRCGDCRRIDDVFLYDYVRKNKLEHPIYVYDTGLEYDFKGERWHELAAVYGLSSVRNKVFGYDVGYAPTIQFIEADGSDYVNKGDISPIIKDMIVTNNDAIYEENGKYYFLRNFFDGTRPLKYSDVNLTNVTIDKDMLLEDSETPRLNGDKAFEVYYKDLVIAFFEYYK
;
A
#
# COMPACT_ATOMS: atom_id res chain seq x y z
N MET A 1 1.11 -13.93 87.26
CA MET A 1 2.30 -14.59 86.65
C MET A 1 2.32 -14.27 85.17
N LYS A 2 3.48 -13.82 84.67
CA LYS A 2 3.75 -13.47 83.27
C LYS A 2 3.50 -14.66 82.34
N LYS A 3 2.86 -14.44 81.19
CA LYS A 3 3.17 -15.15 79.94
C LYS A 3 2.70 -14.31 78.74
N LYS A 4 3.69 -13.90 77.94
CA LYS A 4 3.54 -13.27 76.63
C LYS A 4 3.08 -14.34 75.63
N ILE A 5 2.10 -14.04 74.80
CA ILE A 5 1.93 -14.70 73.49
C ILE A 5 1.75 -13.60 72.45
N LEU A 6 2.78 -13.56 71.61
CA LEU A 6 2.96 -12.82 70.38
C LEU A 6 2.28 -13.62 69.28
N PHE A 7 1.35 -13.08 68.48
CA PHE A 7 1.07 -13.68 67.16
C PHE A 7 0.49 -12.67 66.17
N SER A 8 1.31 -12.45 65.14
CA SER A 8 1.12 -11.94 63.78
C SER A 8 -0.20 -11.32 63.35
N PHE A 9 -0.12 -10.03 63.00
CA PHE A 9 -0.91 -9.41 61.93
C PHE A 9 -0.55 -10.07 60.59
N LEU A 10 -1.46 -10.88 60.04
CA LEU A 10 -1.43 -11.27 58.63
C LEU A 10 -2.03 -10.11 57.82
N LEU A 11 -1.16 -9.25 57.27
CA LEU A 11 -1.47 -8.36 56.17
C LEU A 11 -1.67 -9.21 54.92
N ILE A 12 -2.92 -9.50 54.57
CA ILE A 12 -3.29 -10.03 53.25
C ILE A 12 -3.17 -8.86 52.27
N SER A 13 -1.96 -8.65 51.76
CA SER A 13 -1.73 -7.89 50.54
C SER A 13 -2.35 -8.66 49.39
N GLY A 14 -3.56 -8.26 48.99
CA GLY A 14 -4.17 -8.63 47.73
C GLY A 14 -3.33 -8.05 46.60
N PHE A 15 -2.29 -8.77 46.19
CA PHE A 15 -1.72 -8.62 44.86
C PHE A 15 -2.78 -9.11 43.89
N SER A 16 -3.52 -8.16 43.33
CA SER A 16 -4.21 -8.36 42.07
C SER A 16 -3.15 -8.77 41.05
N LEU A 17 -3.08 -10.07 40.76
CA LEU A 17 -2.45 -10.59 39.56
C LEU A 17 -3.21 -9.99 38.39
N THR A 18 -2.80 -8.81 37.93
CA THR A 18 -3.06 -8.38 36.56
C THR A 18 -2.39 -9.43 35.69
N SER A 19 -3.21 -10.36 35.20
CA SER A 19 -2.89 -11.24 34.10
C SER A 19 -2.22 -10.40 33.02
N CYS A 20 -0.90 -10.61 32.85
CA CYS A 20 -0.26 -10.32 31.57
C CYS A 20 -0.99 -11.20 30.56
N GLY A 21 -2.04 -10.65 29.94
CA GLY A 21 -2.59 -11.23 28.74
C GLY A 21 -1.47 -11.16 27.72
N GLU A 22 -0.73 -12.26 27.56
CA GLU A 22 0.03 -12.48 26.35
C GLU A 22 -0.97 -12.34 25.22
N ASN A 23 -0.85 -11.25 24.46
CA ASN A 23 -1.52 -11.18 23.17
C ASN A 23 -1.10 -12.46 22.42
N PRO A 24 -2.05 -13.23 21.87
CA PRO A 24 -1.72 -14.45 21.16
C PRO A 24 -0.62 -14.15 20.14
N ALA A 25 0.46 -14.95 20.18
CA ALA A 25 1.59 -14.76 19.29
C ALA A 25 1.08 -14.69 17.86
N LYS A 26 1.41 -13.59 17.17
CA LYS A 26 0.96 -13.35 15.81
C LYS A 26 1.53 -14.46 14.91
N THR A 27 0.65 -15.17 14.19
CA THR A 27 1.06 -16.33 13.38
C THR A 27 1.53 -15.96 11.98
N LYS A 28 1.27 -14.73 11.51
CA LYS A 28 1.67 -14.21 10.19
C LYS A 28 2.14 -12.76 10.28
N ALA A 29 3.11 -12.36 9.47
CA ALA A 29 3.42 -10.96 9.20
C ALA A 29 2.27 -10.35 8.37
N THR A 30 1.83 -9.15 8.71
CA THR A 30 0.85 -8.41 7.91
C THR A 30 1.63 -7.43 7.04
N PHE A 31 1.70 -7.70 5.74
CA PHE A 31 2.42 -6.80 4.85
C PHE A 31 1.56 -5.59 4.47
N ASP A 32 2.10 -4.39 4.62
CA ASP A 32 1.83 -3.25 3.75
C ASP A 32 2.39 -3.65 2.39
N VAL A 33 1.55 -4.20 1.49
CA VAL A 33 1.87 -4.09 0.05
C VAL A 33 1.62 -2.63 -0.30
N GLY A 34 2.61 -1.81 0.02
CA GLY A 34 2.77 -0.52 -0.63
C GLY A 34 2.73 -0.68 -2.15
N ILE A 35 2.50 0.42 -2.84
CA ILE A 35 2.60 0.51 -4.30
C ILE A 35 4.08 0.36 -4.66
N TYR A 36 4.57 -0.88 -4.69
CA TYR A 36 5.95 -1.21 -4.94
C TYR A 36 6.21 -1.31 -6.42
N LYS A 37 7.13 -0.48 -6.91
CA LYS A 37 7.54 -0.49 -8.30
C LYS A 37 7.93 -1.90 -8.71
N THR A 38 7.53 -2.25 -9.93
CA THR A 38 8.09 -3.35 -10.71
C THR A 38 9.56 -3.53 -10.36
N SER A 39 9.82 -4.62 -9.67
CA SER A 39 11.12 -5.01 -9.19
C SER A 39 11.93 -5.49 -10.38
N GLU A 40 12.68 -4.58 -10.98
CA GLU A 40 13.96 -5.02 -11.52
C GLU A 40 14.71 -5.67 -10.35
N LEU A 41 15.04 -6.95 -10.52
CA LEU A 41 15.85 -7.70 -9.57
C LEU A 41 17.25 -7.10 -9.58
N LYS A 42 17.41 -6.05 -8.79
CA LYS A 42 18.66 -5.32 -8.65
C LYS A 42 19.15 -5.48 -7.23
N ASP A 43 20.45 -5.70 -7.12
CA ASP A 43 21.12 -5.71 -5.83
C ASP A 43 20.90 -4.37 -5.11
N SER A 44 20.49 -4.50 -3.87
CA SER A 44 20.23 -3.43 -2.94
C SER A 44 21.48 -3.18 -2.10
N THR A 45 21.73 -1.91 -1.78
CA THR A 45 22.86 -1.61 -0.90
C THR A 45 22.52 -1.94 0.55
N SER A 46 23.53 -2.25 1.37
CA SER A 46 23.37 -2.37 2.83
C SER A 46 22.70 -1.13 3.46
N SER A 47 22.92 0.06 2.88
CA SER A 47 22.31 1.31 3.32
C SER A 47 20.80 1.32 3.04
N ASP A 48 20.36 0.88 1.86
CA ASP A 48 18.93 0.84 1.51
C ASP A 48 18.15 -0.06 2.45
N ILE A 49 18.71 -1.22 2.77
CA ILE A 49 18.11 -2.19 3.72
C ILE A 49 18.07 -1.59 5.12
N SER A 50 19.17 -0.99 5.59
CA SER A 50 19.21 -0.34 6.90
C SER A 50 18.19 0.80 7.02
N ASN A 51 18.00 1.56 5.95
CA ASN A 51 16.98 2.61 5.89
C ASN A 51 15.56 2.03 5.92
N ALA A 52 15.32 0.89 5.26
CA ALA A 52 14.02 0.20 5.32
C ALA A 52 13.68 -0.27 6.73
N LEU A 53 14.65 -0.87 7.42
CA LEU A 53 14.54 -1.25 8.83
C LEU A 53 14.22 -0.03 9.71
N ASN A 54 14.98 1.06 9.57
CA ASN A 54 14.79 2.30 10.35
C ASN A 54 13.43 2.98 10.08
N ARG A 55 12.94 2.92 8.84
CA ARG A 55 11.62 3.43 8.45
C ARG A 55 10.48 2.49 8.84
N LYS A 56 10.78 1.35 9.45
CA LYS A 56 9.81 0.33 9.86
C LYS A 56 8.95 -0.15 8.68
N GLU A 57 9.59 -0.42 7.56
CA GLU A 57 8.92 -0.93 6.36
C GLU A 57 8.72 -2.45 6.43
N ASP A 58 7.70 -2.93 5.73
CA ASP A 58 7.50 -4.36 5.48
C ASP A 58 8.19 -4.75 4.18
N PHE A 59 8.98 -5.83 4.20
CA PHE A 59 9.70 -6.29 3.03
C PHE A 59 10.21 -7.72 3.17
N ILE A 60 10.54 -8.32 2.03
CA ILE A 60 11.36 -9.53 1.96
C ILE A 60 12.83 -9.12 1.76
N LEU A 61 13.76 -9.79 2.42
CA LEU A 61 15.19 -9.69 2.15
C LEU A 61 15.70 -11.04 1.68
N VAL A 62 16.42 -11.05 0.56
CA VAL A 62 17.11 -12.24 0.06
C VAL A 62 18.61 -12.01 0.12
N LEU A 63 19.27 -12.74 1.01
CA LEU A 63 20.72 -12.82 1.08
C LEU A 63 21.19 -14.00 0.22
N TYR A 64 22.14 -13.77 -0.68
CA TYR A 64 22.58 -14.80 -1.61
C TYR A 64 24.08 -14.74 -1.92
N ASP A 65 24.61 -15.86 -2.42
CA ASP A 65 25.94 -15.92 -3.04
C ASP A 65 25.77 -16.10 -4.55
N LYS A 66 26.35 -15.19 -5.34
CA LYS A 66 26.25 -15.21 -6.81
C LYS A 66 26.88 -16.45 -7.44
N TYR A 67 27.82 -17.09 -6.75
CA TYR A 67 28.48 -18.32 -7.21
C TYR A 67 27.70 -19.59 -6.80
N CYS A 68 26.64 -19.45 -6.01
CA CYS A 68 25.83 -20.57 -5.56
C CYS A 68 24.84 -21.03 -6.64
N VAL A 69 24.93 -22.31 -7.02
CA VAL A 69 23.96 -22.94 -7.95
C VAL A 69 22.54 -22.93 -7.36
N CYS A 70 22.41 -23.10 -6.04
CA CYS A 70 21.13 -23.05 -5.36
C CYS A 70 20.47 -21.67 -5.48
N TRP A 71 21.26 -20.60 -5.48
CA TRP A 71 20.75 -19.25 -5.75
C TRP A 71 20.24 -19.13 -7.19
N SER A 72 21.02 -19.58 -8.17
CA SER A 72 20.59 -19.51 -9.58
C SER A 72 19.27 -20.26 -9.81
N ALA A 73 19.14 -21.46 -9.25
CA ALA A 73 17.91 -22.24 -9.33
C ALA A 73 16.72 -21.56 -8.64
N PHE A 74 16.92 -21.06 -7.41
CA PHE A 74 15.88 -20.34 -6.68
C PHE A 74 15.44 -19.07 -7.40
N ARG A 75 16.40 -18.27 -7.89
CA ARG A 75 16.13 -17.05 -8.64
C ARG A 75 15.24 -17.35 -9.85
N ASP A 76 15.68 -18.28 -10.69
CA ASP A 76 15.08 -18.49 -12.01
C ASP A 76 13.75 -19.24 -11.95
N LEU A 77 13.59 -20.20 -11.03
CA LEU A 77 12.42 -21.08 -10.96
C LEU A 77 11.35 -20.62 -9.96
N VAL A 78 11.73 -19.82 -8.96
CA VAL A 78 10.87 -19.47 -7.84
C VAL A 78 10.76 -17.96 -7.69
N PHE A 79 11.88 -17.30 -7.45
CA PHE A 79 11.89 -15.91 -7.01
C PHE A 79 11.41 -14.95 -8.11
N ASN A 80 11.82 -15.16 -9.36
CA ASN A 80 11.31 -14.37 -10.51
C ASN A 80 9.79 -14.46 -10.64
N GLU A 81 9.20 -15.64 -10.40
CA GLU A 81 7.75 -15.87 -10.46
C GLU A 81 7.02 -15.21 -9.27
N VAL A 82 7.57 -15.30 -8.06
CA VAL A 82 7.03 -14.60 -6.88
C VAL A 82 7.04 -13.10 -7.11
N ASN A 83 8.18 -12.60 -7.58
CA ASN A 83 8.42 -11.18 -7.79
C ASN A 83 7.52 -10.60 -8.88
N SER A 84 7.32 -11.32 -9.99
CA SER A 84 6.44 -10.89 -11.08
C SER A 84 4.95 -10.96 -10.75
N ARG A 85 4.53 -11.86 -9.85
CA ARG A 85 3.11 -12.10 -9.53
C ARG A 85 2.61 -11.40 -8.28
N LEU A 86 3.45 -11.29 -7.26
CA LEU A 86 3.03 -10.77 -5.93
C LEU A 86 3.51 -9.35 -5.68
N ASN A 87 4.51 -8.88 -6.44
CA ASN A 87 5.01 -7.52 -6.37
C ASN A 87 5.34 -7.05 -4.94
N LEU A 88 5.91 -7.96 -4.13
CA LEU A 88 6.31 -7.67 -2.77
C LEU A 88 7.59 -6.84 -2.78
N LYS A 89 7.66 -5.84 -1.90
CA LYS A 89 8.90 -5.11 -1.68
C LYS A 89 9.99 -6.10 -1.29
N THR A 90 10.96 -6.26 -2.16
CA THR A 90 12.04 -7.19 -1.93
C THR A 90 13.38 -6.52 -2.13
N TYR A 91 14.25 -6.68 -1.14
CA TYR A 91 15.65 -6.34 -1.22
C TYR A 91 16.44 -7.62 -1.48
N MET A 92 17.47 -7.50 -2.30
CA MET A 92 18.42 -8.57 -2.56
C MET A 92 19.83 -8.06 -2.26
N ILE A 93 20.66 -8.87 -1.62
CA ILE A 93 22.04 -8.48 -1.37
C ILE A 93 22.97 -9.68 -1.46
N GLN A 94 24.11 -9.47 -2.11
CA GLN A 94 25.17 -10.46 -2.18
C GLN A 94 25.91 -10.53 -0.83
N VAL A 95 26.31 -11.71 -0.39
CA VAL A 95 27.07 -11.90 0.87
C VAL A 95 28.30 -10.99 1.01
N ASP A 96 28.99 -10.71 -0.09
CA ASP A 96 30.20 -9.87 -0.09
C ASP A 96 29.91 -8.40 0.23
N ASP A 97 28.65 -7.95 0.05
CA ASP A 97 28.22 -6.56 0.22
C ASP A 97 27.53 -6.30 1.58
N VAL A 98 27.42 -7.33 2.42
CA VAL A 98 26.75 -7.28 3.71
C VAL A 98 27.60 -6.59 4.77
N THR A 99 27.02 -5.61 5.46
CA THR A 99 27.69 -4.86 6.53
C THR A 99 27.07 -5.04 7.92
N SER A 100 25.95 -5.78 8.03
CA SER A 100 25.25 -6.04 9.30
C SER A 100 24.43 -7.33 9.24
N THR A 101 23.88 -7.77 10.38
CA THR A 101 22.99 -8.94 10.44
C THR A 101 21.52 -8.63 10.11
N TYR A 102 21.22 -7.37 9.79
CA TYR A 102 19.87 -6.87 9.47
C TYR A 102 18.81 -7.28 10.51
N GLY A 103 19.09 -7.06 11.80
CA GLY A 103 18.12 -7.42 12.85
C GLY A 103 18.05 -8.92 13.15
N GLY A 104 19.14 -9.67 12.88
CA GLY A 104 19.28 -11.06 13.29
C GLY A 104 18.89 -12.10 12.24
N LEU A 105 18.91 -11.74 10.95
CA LEU A 105 18.66 -12.71 9.87
C LEU A 105 19.65 -13.87 9.89
N PHE A 106 20.88 -13.59 10.28
CA PHE A 106 21.95 -14.57 10.47
C PHE A 106 22.85 -14.16 11.64
N GLU A 107 23.67 -15.09 12.10
CA GLU A 107 24.71 -14.85 13.11
C GLU A 107 26.10 -14.97 12.48
N GLY A 108 27.04 -14.16 12.96
CA GLY A 108 28.44 -14.21 12.51
C GLY A 108 28.69 -13.51 11.18
N ASP A 109 29.58 -14.08 10.37
CA ASP A 109 30.01 -13.52 9.08
C ASP A 109 29.13 -14.07 7.94
N ALA A 110 28.56 -13.18 7.13
CA ALA A 110 27.71 -13.53 6.01
C ALA A 110 28.41 -14.44 4.99
N SER A 111 29.73 -14.28 4.80
CA SER A 111 30.53 -15.10 3.87
C SER A 111 30.72 -16.55 4.35
N SER A 112 30.44 -16.83 5.62
CA SER A 112 30.56 -18.17 6.22
C SER A 112 29.27 -19.00 6.18
N LEU A 113 28.17 -18.41 5.72
CA LEU A 113 26.86 -19.05 5.68
C LEU A 113 26.83 -20.17 4.63
N SER A 114 26.37 -21.35 5.05
CA SER A 114 26.26 -22.54 4.18
C SER A 114 24.84 -22.80 3.65
N ASN A 115 23.86 -22.06 4.16
CA ASN A 115 22.43 -22.20 3.88
C ASN A 115 21.90 -21.10 2.96
N LEU A 116 22.68 -20.72 1.94
CA LEU A 116 22.31 -19.69 0.96
C LEU A 116 21.61 -20.28 -0.27
N PRO A 117 20.59 -19.60 -0.83
CA PRO A 117 20.05 -18.31 -0.41
C PRO A 117 19.26 -18.37 0.90
N LEU A 118 19.27 -17.26 1.64
CA LEU A 118 18.56 -17.06 2.89
C LEU A 118 17.52 -15.95 2.71
N VAL A 119 16.26 -16.26 3.03
CA VAL A 119 15.12 -15.34 2.89
C VAL A 119 14.68 -14.88 4.27
N GLY A 120 14.53 -13.58 4.49
CA GLY A 120 13.93 -12.98 5.68
C GLY A 120 12.64 -12.25 5.33
N ILE A 121 11.62 -12.39 6.16
CA ILE A 121 10.37 -11.62 6.11
C ILE A 121 10.41 -10.61 7.24
N TYR A 122 10.29 -9.32 6.91
CA TYR A 122 10.31 -8.22 7.86
C TYR A 122 8.93 -7.59 7.95
N GLU A 123 8.47 -7.41 9.19
CA GLU A 123 7.30 -6.63 9.52
C GLU A 123 7.72 -5.46 10.39
N LYS A 124 7.37 -4.24 9.97
CA LYS A 124 7.67 -2.99 10.69
C LYS A 124 9.16 -2.83 11.01
N GLY A 125 10.00 -3.27 10.08
CA GLY A 125 11.46 -3.27 10.23
C GLY A 125 12.02 -4.31 11.20
N GLU A 126 11.21 -5.24 11.71
CA GLU A 126 11.64 -6.33 12.58
C GLU A 126 11.56 -7.68 11.84
N LEU A 127 12.55 -8.55 12.06
CA LEU A 127 12.56 -9.87 11.44
C LEU A 127 11.41 -10.71 12.03
N PHE A 128 10.43 -11.04 11.20
CA PHE A 128 9.29 -11.87 11.57
C PHE A 128 9.63 -13.37 11.48
N THR A 129 10.20 -13.79 10.34
CA THR A 129 10.62 -15.18 10.11
C THR A 129 11.73 -15.24 9.08
N SER A 130 12.42 -16.38 9.00
CA SER A 130 13.42 -16.63 7.98
C SER A 130 13.36 -18.06 7.43
N LEU A 131 13.89 -18.22 6.22
CA LEU A 131 14.00 -19.49 5.52
C LEU A 131 15.37 -19.59 4.85
N GLY A 132 16.24 -20.41 5.41
CA GLY A 132 17.54 -20.74 4.81
C GLY A 132 17.44 -21.93 3.86
N TYR A 133 18.29 -21.93 2.83
CA TYR A 133 18.39 -23.05 1.91
C TYR A 133 18.79 -24.34 2.63
N SER A 134 18.12 -25.44 2.25
CA SER A 134 18.53 -26.79 2.62
C SER A 134 18.36 -27.73 1.43
N SER A 135 19.27 -28.72 1.33
CA SER A 135 19.25 -29.66 0.21
C SER A 135 17.94 -30.46 0.20
N GLY A 136 17.29 -30.51 -0.96
CA GLY A 136 16.00 -31.19 -1.15
C GLY A 136 14.76 -30.39 -0.74
N ASP A 137 14.93 -29.17 -0.22
CA ASP A 137 13.80 -28.30 0.10
C ASP A 137 13.16 -27.75 -1.18
N LYS A 138 11.94 -28.22 -1.46
CA LYS A 138 11.18 -27.85 -2.65
C LYS A 138 10.88 -26.35 -2.72
N ARG A 139 10.85 -25.64 -1.60
CA ARG A 139 10.62 -24.19 -1.57
C ARG A 139 11.67 -23.41 -2.36
N PHE A 140 12.85 -23.98 -2.61
CA PHE A 140 13.90 -23.33 -3.39
C PHE A 140 13.94 -23.71 -4.87
N VAL A 141 13.05 -24.61 -5.33
CA VAL A 141 13.01 -25.08 -6.72
C VAL A 141 11.60 -25.18 -7.31
N ASP A 142 10.56 -24.93 -6.51
CA ASP A 142 9.15 -24.97 -6.90
C ASP A 142 8.41 -23.73 -6.38
N TYR A 143 7.96 -22.89 -7.32
CA TYR A 143 7.15 -21.69 -7.04
C TYR A 143 5.97 -21.97 -6.13
N LYS A 144 5.22 -23.07 -6.34
CA LYS A 144 4.01 -23.36 -5.56
C LYS A 144 4.35 -23.68 -4.12
N ALA A 145 5.44 -24.42 -3.89
CA ALA A 145 5.90 -24.74 -2.55
C ALA A 145 6.35 -23.49 -1.78
N PHE A 146 7.09 -22.59 -2.44
CA PHE A 146 7.50 -21.32 -1.84
C PHE A 146 6.31 -20.39 -1.58
N LYS A 147 5.38 -20.28 -2.54
CA LYS A 147 4.16 -19.48 -2.39
C LYS A 147 3.31 -19.98 -1.21
N ALA A 148 3.15 -21.29 -1.05
CA ALA A 148 2.44 -21.85 0.09
C ALA A 148 3.14 -21.52 1.42
N TRP A 149 4.47 -21.50 1.45
CA TRP A 149 5.21 -21.02 2.62
C TRP A 149 4.96 -19.53 2.86
N LEU A 150 5.05 -18.67 1.84
CA LEU A 150 4.71 -17.26 2.01
C LEU A 150 3.26 -17.06 2.49
N ASP A 151 2.30 -17.81 1.96
CA ASP A 151 0.89 -17.77 2.40
C ASP A 151 0.70 -18.16 3.86
N ASP A 152 1.56 -19.02 4.38
CA ASP A 152 1.56 -19.39 5.79
C ASP A 152 2.22 -18.32 6.67
N GLN A 153 3.14 -17.53 6.12
CA GLN A 153 3.92 -16.54 6.88
C GLN A 153 3.42 -15.09 6.70
N ILE A 154 2.70 -14.78 5.63
CA ILE A 154 2.28 -13.44 5.25
C ILE A 154 0.75 -13.39 5.13
N GLU A 155 0.16 -12.39 5.75
CA GLU A 155 -1.19 -11.93 5.50
C GLU A 155 -1.13 -10.81 4.46
N TYR A 156 -1.54 -11.15 3.24
CA TYR A 156 -1.67 -10.19 2.14
C TYR A 156 -2.97 -9.39 2.29
N PRO A 157 -2.98 -8.09 1.96
CA PRO A 157 -4.20 -7.36 1.64
C PRO A 157 -4.94 -8.10 0.54
N VAL A 158 -6.08 -8.69 0.90
CA VAL A 158 -6.76 -9.72 0.10
C VAL A 158 -7.34 -9.20 -1.22
N ASN A 159 -7.38 -7.86 -1.40
CA ASN A 159 -8.05 -7.18 -2.49
C ASN A 159 -7.26 -5.98 -3.03
N LEU A 160 -5.94 -5.92 -2.87
CA LEU A 160 -5.13 -4.81 -3.38
C LEU A 160 -3.97 -5.34 -4.22
N PHE A 161 -3.96 -5.03 -5.51
CA PHE A 161 -3.02 -5.59 -6.48
C PHE A 161 -2.41 -4.48 -7.32
N GLN A 162 -1.09 -4.43 -7.44
CA GLN A 162 -0.46 -3.50 -8.36
C GLN A 162 -0.44 -4.04 -9.78
N VAL A 163 -0.66 -3.16 -10.76
CA VAL A 163 -0.66 -3.48 -12.18
C VAL A 163 0.17 -2.48 -12.97
N ASN A 164 0.80 -2.94 -14.06
CA ASN A 164 1.35 -2.08 -15.11
C ASN A 164 0.28 -1.78 -16.18
N THR A 165 0.61 -0.96 -17.18
CA THR A 165 -0.35 -0.59 -18.23
C THR A 165 -0.91 -1.79 -18.98
N ALA A 166 -0.06 -2.75 -19.38
CA ALA A 166 -0.53 -3.92 -20.12
C ALA A 166 -1.51 -4.78 -19.32
N GLN A 167 -1.26 -4.96 -18.02
CA GLN A 167 -2.15 -5.67 -17.10
C GLN A 167 -3.45 -4.89 -16.86
N LEU A 168 -3.38 -3.58 -16.72
CA LEU A 168 -4.58 -2.73 -16.57
C LEU A 168 -5.45 -2.80 -17.83
N ASP A 169 -4.85 -2.71 -19.01
CA ASP A 169 -5.56 -2.80 -20.28
C ASP A 169 -6.25 -4.16 -20.44
N GLU A 170 -5.57 -5.25 -20.10
CA GLU A 170 -6.18 -6.59 -20.09
C GLU A 170 -7.39 -6.65 -19.15
N LEU A 171 -7.27 -6.10 -17.93
CA LEU A 171 -8.37 -6.04 -16.97
C LEU A 171 -9.55 -5.23 -17.49
N LEU A 172 -9.30 -4.10 -18.17
CA LEU A 172 -10.34 -3.25 -18.76
C LEU A 172 -11.09 -3.94 -19.91
N THR A 173 -10.50 -4.96 -20.54
CA THR A 173 -11.15 -5.81 -21.55
C THR A 173 -11.81 -7.07 -20.97
N SER A 174 -11.78 -7.25 -19.65
CA SER A 174 -12.40 -8.39 -18.98
C SER A 174 -13.94 -8.25 -18.88
N ASN A 175 -14.60 -9.19 -18.20
CA ASN A 175 -16.02 -9.11 -17.84
C ASN A 175 -16.21 -8.98 -16.31
N ASN A 176 -15.20 -8.46 -15.61
CA ASN A 176 -15.18 -8.36 -14.16
C ASN A 176 -15.43 -6.92 -13.70
N SER A 177 -15.98 -6.80 -12.49
CA SER A 177 -16.06 -5.53 -11.79
C SER A 177 -14.90 -5.38 -10.81
N PHE A 178 -14.29 -4.21 -10.78
CA PHE A 178 -13.13 -3.91 -9.95
C PHE A 178 -12.95 -2.41 -9.74
N TYR A 179 -12.12 -2.06 -8.76
CA TYR A 179 -11.67 -0.69 -8.61
C TYR A 179 -10.32 -0.49 -9.30
N VAL A 180 -10.09 0.70 -9.86
CA VAL A 180 -8.76 1.14 -10.28
C VAL A 180 -8.38 2.33 -9.44
N TYR A 181 -7.26 2.21 -8.71
CA TYR A 181 -6.69 3.30 -7.95
C TYR A 181 -5.47 3.87 -8.68
N TYR A 182 -5.63 5.06 -9.24
CA TYR A 182 -4.58 5.80 -9.92
C TYR A 182 -3.79 6.62 -8.92
N THR A 183 -2.51 6.30 -8.77
CA THR A 183 -1.59 6.96 -7.86
C THR A 183 -0.41 7.58 -8.61
N TYR A 184 0.45 8.29 -7.87
CA TYR A 184 1.78 8.65 -8.29
C TYR A 184 2.74 8.60 -7.09
N TYR A 185 3.83 7.83 -7.15
CA TYR A 185 4.72 7.65 -5.98
C TYR A 185 5.37 8.95 -5.44
N ARG A 186 5.50 10.02 -6.25
CA ARG A 186 5.98 11.34 -5.79
C ARG A 186 4.86 12.32 -5.44
N CYS A 187 3.61 11.93 -5.60
CA CYS A 187 2.46 12.73 -5.23
C CYS A 187 2.26 12.63 -3.72
N GLY A 188 2.48 13.76 -3.04
CA GLY A 188 2.28 13.86 -1.59
C GLY A 188 0.86 13.51 -1.18
N ASP A 189 -0.14 13.94 -1.96
CA ASP A 189 -1.56 13.63 -1.73
C ASP A 189 -1.88 12.14 -1.84
N CYS A 190 -1.21 11.44 -2.74
CA CYS A 190 -1.40 10.02 -2.98
C CYS A 190 -0.85 9.20 -1.80
N ARG A 191 0.32 9.56 -1.29
CA ARG A 191 0.88 8.94 -0.08
C ARG A 191 -0.06 9.04 1.13
N ARG A 192 -0.84 10.12 1.23
CA ARG A 192 -1.75 10.34 2.35
C ARG A 192 -2.89 9.33 2.37
N ILE A 193 -3.57 9.16 1.24
CA ILE A 193 -4.64 8.16 1.15
C ILE A 193 -4.08 6.74 1.36
N ASP A 194 -2.88 6.46 0.85
CA ASP A 194 -2.20 5.18 1.01
C ASP A 194 -1.91 4.86 2.49
N ASP A 195 -1.13 5.72 3.13
CA ASP A 195 -0.57 5.48 4.47
C ASP A 195 -1.61 5.64 5.58
N VAL A 196 -2.58 6.56 5.42
CA VAL A 196 -3.55 6.89 6.48
C VAL A 196 -4.80 6.02 6.41
N PHE A 197 -5.17 5.54 5.22
CA PHE A 197 -6.48 4.96 5.01
C PHE A 197 -6.49 3.64 4.24
N LEU A 198 -6.01 3.63 2.99
CA LEU A 198 -6.35 2.58 2.04
C LEU A 198 -5.88 1.21 2.50
N TYR A 199 -4.61 1.07 2.89
CA TYR A 199 -4.06 -0.22 3.34
C TYR A 199 -4.77 -0.74 4.59
N ASP A 200 -5.00 0.14 5.55
CA ASP A 200 -5.68 -0.19 6.80
C ASP A 200 -7.14 -0.58 6.57
N TYR A 201 -7.81 0.09 5.64
CA TYR A 201 -9.19 -0.19 5.28
C TYR A 201 -9.34 -1.55 4.60
N VAL A 202 -8.51 -1.87 3.58
CA VAL A 202 -8.60 -3.15 2.85
C VAL A 202 -8.22 -4.37 3.71
N ARG A 203 -7.44 -4.18 4.77
CA ARG A 203 -7.15 -5.25 5.74
C ARG A 203 -8.33 -5.55 6.64
N LYS A 204 -8.94 -4.50 7.18
CA LYS A 204 -10.02 -4.61 8.17
C LYS A 204 -11.35 -4.97 7.51
N ASN A 205 -11.48 -4.69 6.22
CA ASN A 205 -12.72 -4.87 5.47
C ASN A 205 -12.50 -5.84 4.31
N LYS A 206 -13.37 -6.86 4.23
CA LYS A 206 -13.47 -7.69 3.04
C LYS A 206 -14.24 -6.91 1.97
N LEU A 207 -13.52 -6.40 0.98
CA LEU A 207 -14.14 -5.83 -0.22
C LEU A 207 -14.69 -6.95 -1.10
N GLU A 208 -15.83 -6.72 -1.73
CA GLU A 208 -16.39 -7.62 -2.75
C GLU A 208 -15.54 -7.64 -4.01
N HIS A 209 -15.03 -6.46 -4.40
CA HIS A 209 -14.25 -6.28 -5.61
C HIS A 209 -12.79 -5.96 -5.32
N PRO A 210 -11.84 -6.46 -6.13
CA PRO A 210 -10.43 -6.12 -6.00
C PRO A 210 -10.17 -4.68 -6.39
N ILE A 211 -9.13 -4.09 -5.79
CA ILE A 211 -8.56 -2.80 -6.15
C ILE A 211 -7.25 -3.05 -6.90
N TYR A 212 -7.18 -2.58 -8.15
CA TYR A 212 -5.98 -2.58 -8.95
C TYR A 212 -5.30 -1.21 -8.87
N VAL A 213 -4.10 -1.17 -8.31
CA VAL A 213 -3.32 0.05 -8.13
C VAL A 213 -2.42 0.27 -9.35
N TYR A 214 -2.58 1.43 -9.97
CA TYR A 214 -1.82 1.83 -11.15
C TYR A 214 -1.01 3.10 -10.86
N ASP A 215 0.32 2.97 -10.79
CA ASP A 215 1.23 4.11 -10.59
C ASP A 215 1.55 4.79 -11.91
N THR A 216 0.88 5.91 -12.13
CA THR A 216 0.97 6.69 -13.35
C THR A 216 2.36 7.29 -13.60
N GLY A 217 3.15 7.52 -12.54
CA GLY A 217 4.48 8.14 -12.67
C GLY A 217 5.62 7.18 -12.95
N LEU A 218 5.34 5.87 -13.02
CA LEU A 218 6.31 4.87 -13.47
C LEU A 218 6.49 4.87 -14.98
N GLU A 219 5.40 5.11 -15.70
CA GLU A 219 5.36 4.96 -17.15
C GLU A 219 5.20 6.31 -17.87
N TYR A 220 4.74 7.35 -17.15
CA TYR A 220 4.42 8.66 -17.71
C TYR A 220 5.03 9.79 -16.89
N ASP A 221 5.52 10.83 -17.57
CA ASP A 221 5.91 12.07 -16.90
C ASP A 221 4.65 12.82 -16.47
N PHE A 222 4.41 12.88 -15.17
CA PHE A 222 3.21 13.48 -14.59
C PHE A 222 3.12 14.96 -14.98
N LYS A 223 1.97 15.38 -15.56
CA LYS A 223 1.71 16.72 -16.16
C LYS A 223 2.37 16.99 -17.52
N GLY A 224 2.99 16.00 -18.16
CA GLY A 224 3.38 16.10 -19.57
C GLY A 224 2.19 15.92 -20.54
N GLU A 225 2.39 16.15 -21.83
CA GLU A 225 1.37 15.89 -22.87
C GLU A 225 0.85 14.44 -22.81
N ARG A 226 1.75 13.49 -22.55
CA ARG A 226 1.42 12.07 -22.43
C ARG A 226 0.52 11.77 -21.23
N TRP A 227 0.63 12.54 -20.14
CA TRP A 227 -0.30 12.44 -19.01
C TRP A 227 -1.71 12.86 -19.41
N HIS A 228 -1.85 13.98 -20.13
CA HIS A 228 -3.16 14.47 -20.54
C HIS A 228 -3.84 13.52 -21.52
N GLU A 229 -3.09 12.89 -22.42
CA GLU A 229 -3.61 11.84 -23.29
C GLU A 229 -4.10 10.63 -22.48
N LEU A 230 -3.30 10.14 -21.54
CA LEU A 230 -3.69 9.04 -20.66
C LEU A 230 -4.93 9.41 -19.83
N ALA A 231 -4.91 10.56 -19.17
CA ALA A 231 -6.03 11.04 -18.36
C ALA A 231 -7.32 11.22 -19.18
N ALA A 232 -7.22 11.47 -20.49
CA ALA A 232 -8.36 11.46 -21.39
C ALA A 232 -8.83 10.03 -21.70
N VAL A 233 -7.93 9.13 -22.12
CA VAL A 233 -8.26 7.73 -22.46
C VAL A 233 -8.85 6.97 -21.28
N TYR A 234 -8.21 7.06 -20.11
CA TYR A 234 -8.60 6.39 -18.87
C TYR A 234 -9.70 7.14 -18.09
N GLY A 235 -10.33 8.15 -18.72
CA GLY A 235 -11.49 8.83 -18.16
C GLY A 235 -11.27 9.57 -16.83
N LEU A 236 -10.02 9.91 -16.49
CA LEU A 236 -9.69 10.70 -15.29
C LEU A 236 -10.07 12.18 -15.46
N SER A 237 -9.91 12.69 -16.68
CA SER A 237 -10.23 14.07 -17.04
C SER A 237 -11.65 14.21 -17.53
N SER A 238 -12.17 15.43 -17.44
CA SER A 238 -13.47 15.81 -18.00
C SER A 238 -13.48 15.89 -19.53
N VAL A 239 -12.36 15.62 -20.22
CA VAL A 239 -12.26 15.73 -21.69
C VAL A 239 -13.17 14.70 -22.36
N ARG A 240 -13.09 13.43 -21.93
CA ARG A 240 -13.89 12.32 -22.46
C ARG A 240 -14.95 11.85 -21.47
N ASN A 241 -14.59 11.68 -20.20
CA ASN A 241 -15.54 11.33 -19.14
C ASN A 241 -16.29 12.57 -18.63
N LYS A 242 -17.38 12.94 -19.30
CA LYS A 242 -18.18 14.13 -18.95
C LYS A 242 -18.97 14.00 -17.65
N VAL A 243 -19.22 12.77 -17.18
CA VAL A 243 -20.06 12.51 -16.01
C VAL A 243 -19.24 12.56 -14.74
N PHE A 244 -18.13 11.82 -14.70
CA PHE A 244 -17.32 11.69 -13.49
C PHE A 244 -15.96 12.36 -13.60
N GLY A 245 -15.41 12.53 -14.81
CA GLY A 245 -14.08 13.12 -15.05
C GLY A 245 -13.88 14.46 -14.34
N TYR A 246 -12.66 14.71 -13.86
CA TYR A 246 -12.34 15.90 -13.08
C TYR A 246 -11.25 16.74 -13.74
N ASP A 247 -11.66 17.88 -14.30
CA ASP A 247 -10.77 18.89 -14.89
C ASP A 247 -9.78 18.23 -15.89
N VAL A 248 -8.46 18.34 -15.71
CA VAL A 248 -7.44 17.73 -16.58
C VAL A 248 -7.05 16.29 -16.21
N GLY A 249 -7.68 15.73 -15.18
CA GLY A 249 -7.34 14.43 -14.58
C GLY A 249 -6.23 14.52 -13.55
N TYR A 250 -6.44 13.88 -12.41
CA TYR A 250 -5.59 13.98 -11.22
C TYR A 250 -5.36 12.62 -10.56
N ALA A 251 -4.37 12.55 -9.68
CA ALA A 251 -4.15 11.47 -8.73
C ALA A 251 -4.03 12.10 -7.32
N PRO A 252 -4.53 11.47 -6.24
CA PRO A 252 -5.16 10.15 -6.22
C PRO A 252 -6.60 10.16 -6.78
N THR A 253 -6.91 9.15 -7.60
CA THR A 253 -8.27 8.93 -8.13
C THR A 253 -8.61 7.45 -8.01
N ILE A 254 -9.80 7.12 -7.52
CA ILE A 254 -10.33 5.76 -7.52
C ILE A 254 -11.54 5.70 -8.45
N GLN A 255 -11.56 4.77 -9.38
CA GLN A 255 -12.69 4.48 -10.27
C GLN A 255 -13.30 3.13 -9.91
N PHE A 256 -14.62 3.01 -10.01
CA PHE A 256 -15.29 1.72 -10.06
C PHE A 256 -15.62 1.37 -11.50
N ILE A 257 -15.14 0.22 -11.94
CA ILE A 257 -15.23 -0.26 -13.32
C ILE A 257 -16.13 -1.49 -13.34
N GLU A 258 -17.07 -1.52 -14.30
CA GLU A 258 -17.76 -2.73 -14.72
C GLU A 258 -17.37 -3.01 -16.17
N ALA A 259 -16.35 -3.84 -16.37
CA ALA A 259 -15.87 -4.18 -17.70
C ALA A 259 -16.87 -5.12 -18.40
N ASP A 260 -17.04 -4.95 -19.71
CA ASP A 260 -18.08 -5.63 -20.51
C ASP A 260 -17.51 -6.47 -21.67
N GLY A 261 -16.20 -6.75 -21.65
CA GLY A 261 -15.49 -7.46 -22.70
C GLY A 261 -15.05 -6.59 -23.88
N SER A 262 -15.45 -5.32 -23.94
CA SER A 262 -15.05 -4.42 -25.02
C SER A 262 -13.70 -3.76 -24.78
N ASP A 263 -12.92 -3.66 -25.84
CA ASP A 263 -11.65 -2.92 -25.81
C ASP A 263 -11.87 -1.42 -26.00
N TYR A 264 -12.14 -0.73 -24.89
CA TYR A 264 -12.31 0.71 -24.88
C TYR A 264 -11.00 1.49 -24.88
N VAL A 265 -9.90 0.87 -24.43
CA VAL A 265 -8.57 1.47 -24.45
C VAL A 265 -8.13 1.72 -25.90
N ASN A 266 -8.26 0.71 -26.78
CA ASN A 266 -7.96 0.87 -28.20
C ASN A 266 -8.94 1.80 -28.95
N LYS A 267 -10.16 2.00 -28.42
CA LYS A 267 -11.09 3.04 -28.90
C LYS A 267 -10.75 4.43 -28.37
N GLY A 268 -9.82 4.52 -27.41
CA GLY A 268 -9.38 5.75 -26.79
C GLY A 268 -10.32 6.30 -25.72
N ASP A 269 -11.31 5.55 -25.21
CA ASP A 269 -12.23 6.11 -24.22
C ASP A 269 -12.89 5.01 -23.38
N ILE A 270 -12.42 4.84 -22.14
CA ILE A 270 -12.99 3.88 -21.18
C ILE A 270 -14.20 4.42 -20.41
N SER A 271 -14.62 5.67 -20.64
CA SER A 271 -15.76 6.25 -19.91
C SER A 271 -17.05 5.42 -19.94
N PRO A 272 -17.36 4.60 -20.97
CA PRO A 272 -18.55 3.74 -20.95
C PRO A 272 -18.57 2.67 -19.85
N ILE A 273 -17.40 2.21 -19.39
CA ILE A 273 -17.26 1.18 -18.34
C ILE A 273 -16.98 1.77 -16.95
N ILE A 274 -16.76 3.10 -16.84
CA ILE A 274 -16.66 3.79 -15.56
C ILE A 274 -18.07 4.01 -15.01
N LYS A 275 -18.36 3.42 -13.82
CA LYS A 275 -19.66 3.57 -13.18
C LYS A 275 -19.70 4.65 -12.13
N ASP A 276 -18.56 4.93 -11.50
CA ASP A 276 -18.39 6.03 -10.57
C ASP A 276 -16.89 6.29 -10.34
N MET A 277 -16.58 7.45 -9.75
CA MET A 277 -15.22 7.89 -9.47
C MET A 277 -15.17 8.76 -8.22
N ILE A 278 -14.02 8.78 -7.56
CA ILE A 278 -13.71 9.69 -6.47
C ILE A 278 -12.30 10.26 -6.66
N VAL A 279 -12.17 11.57 -6.48
CA VAL A 279 -10.88 12.28 -6.47
C VAL A 279 -10.75 12.99 -5.13
N THR A 280 -9.61 12.83 -4.48
CA THR A 280 -9.34 13.43 -3.16
C THR A 280 -8.10 14.33 -3.22
N ASN A 281 -8.01 15.27 -2.29
CA ASN A 281 -6.82 16.09 -2.04
C ASN A 281 -6.26 16.83 -3.28
N ASN A 282 -7.13 17.21 -4.23
CA ASN A 282 -6.77 17.93 -5.46
C ASN A 282 -7.58 19.23 -5.58
N ASP A 283 -7.63 19.95 -4.48
CA ASP A 283 -8.49 21.10 -4.27
C ASP A 283 -7.73 22.41 -4.41
N ALA A 284 -8.41 23.42 -4.94
CA ALA A 284 -7.97 24.81 -4.87
C ALA A 284 -8.75 25.53 -3.77
N ILE A 285 -8.06 26.33 -2.95
CA ILE A 285 -8.67 27.07 -1.84
C ILE A 285 -8.60 28.58 -2.14
N TYR A 286 -9.63 29.32 -1.75
CA TYR A 286 -9.64 30.78 -1.78
C TYR A 286 -10.03 31.36 -0.41
N GLU A 287 -9.61 32.60 -0.17
CA GLU A 287 -9.96 33.36 1.03
C GLU A 287 -10.96 34.46 0.68
N GLU A 288 -12.02 34.58 1.46
CA GLU A 288 -12.98 35.69 1.39
C GLU A 288 -13.35 36.15 2.80
N ASN A 289 -13.15 37.44 3.10
CA ASN A 289 -13.47 38.06 4.38
C ASN A 289 -12.87 37.33 5.61
N GLY A 290 -11.63 36.83 5.49
CA GLY A 290 -10.93 36.11 6.56
C GLY A 290 -11.42 34.66 6.78
N LYS A 291 -12.22 34.12 5.86
CA LYS A 291 -12.66 32.71 5.84
C LYS A 291 -12.15 32.02 4.59
N TYR A 292 -11.90 30.71 4.68
CA TYR A 292 -11.38 29.90 3.59
C TYR A 292 -12.46 28.96 3.05
N TYR A 293 -12.46 28.76 1.73
CA TYR A 293 -13.45 27.93 1.04
C TYR A 293 -12.81 27.15 -0.12
N PHE A 294 -13.47 26.08 -0.53
CA PHE A 294 -13.08 25.31 -1.70
C PHE A 294 -13.43 26.10 -2.98
N LEU A 295 -12.42 26.52 -3.74
CA LEU A 295 -12.57 27.13 -5.06
C LEU A 295 -12.88 26.08 -6.13
N ARG A 296 -12.15 24.96 -6.09
CA ARG A 296 -12.28 23.85 -7.03
C ARG A 296 -12.08 22.55 -6.27
N ASN A 297 -13.03 21.64 -6.38
CA ASN A 297 -13.02 20.35 -5.71
C ASN A 297 -13.87 19.35 -6.49
N PHE A 298 -13.69 18.05 -6.24
CA PHE A 298 -14.45 17.00 -6.93
C PHE A 298 -15.93 16.96 -6.51
N PHE A 299 -16.20 17.28 -5.25
CA PHE A 299 -17.51 17.25 -4.60
C PHE A 299 -18.21 18.61 -4.72
N ASP A 300 -18.26 19.15 -5.93
CA ASP A 300 -18.85 20.48 -6.22
C ASP A 300 -20.38 20.45 -6.36
N GLY A 301 -20.98 19.25 -6.26
CA GLY A 301 -22.42 19.01 -6.43
C GLY A 301 -22.87 18.88 -7.89
N THR A 302 -21.96 18.90 -8.86
CA THR A 302 -22.30 18.74 -10.29
C THR A 302 -22.33 17.28 -10.74
N ARG A 303 -21.66 16.39 -10.00
CA ARG A 303 -21.54 14.96 -10.32
C ARG A 303 -22.67 14.16 -9.66
N PRO A 304 -23.27 13.18 -10.36
CA PRO A 304 -24.35 12.36 -9.82
C PRO A 304 -23.79 11.20 -8.95
N LEU A 305 -23.09 11.55 -7.87
CA LEU A 305 -22.46 10.57 -6.97
C LEU A 305 -23.55 9.81 -6.20
N LYS A 306 -23.62 8.48 -6.37
CA LYS A 306 -24.71 7.68 -5.76
C LYS A 306 -24.49 7.40 -4.28
N TYR A 307 -23.24 7.51 -3.83
CA TYR A 307 -22.80 7.23 -2.48
C TYR A 307 -22.82 8.46 -1.56
N SER A 308 -23.06 9.66 -2.09
CA SER A 308 -23.00 10.90 -1.29
C SER A 308 -23.69 12.09 -1.96
N ASP A 309 -24.39 12.89 -1.16
CA ASP A 309 -24.91 14.22 -1.55
C ASP A 309 -24.01 15.38 -1.07
N VAL A 310 -22.81 15.08 -0.56
CA VAL A 310 -21.90 16.09 -0.01
C VAL A 310 -21.45 17.08 -1.09
N ASN A 311 -21.57 18.37 -0.78
CA ASN A 311 -21.03 19.46 -1.59
C ASN A 311 -20.05 20.30 -0.76
N LEU A 312 -18.76 20.27 -1.11
CA LEU A 312 -17.71 20.97 -0.37
C LEU A 312 -17.57 22.45 -0.77
N THR A 313 -18.17 22.91 -1.87
CA THR A 313 -17.97 24.27 -2.42
C THR A 313 -18.29 25.39 -1.42
N ASN A 314 -19.29 25.18 -0.56
CA ASN A 314 -19.73 26.17 0.44
C ASN A 314 -19.27 25.84 1.86
N VAL A 315 -18.41 24.84 2.04
CA VAL A 315 -17.86 24.47 3.34
C VAL A 315 -16.79 25.47 3.72
N THR A 316 -16.93 26.06 4.91
CA THR A 316 -15.88 26.90 5.50
C THR A 316 -14.76 26.00 6.02
N ILE A 317 -13.52 26.31 5.65
CA ILE A 317 -12.32 25.57 6.06
C ILE A 317 -11.70 26.28 7.26
N ASP A 318 -11.51 25.53 8.35
CA ASP A 318 -10.81 26.03 9.52
C ASP A 318 -9.34 26.32 9.22
N LYS A 319 -8.80 27.40 9.79
CA LYS A 319 -7.44 27.86 9.47
C LYS A 319 -6.36 26.84 9.84
N ASP A 320 -6.58 26.01 10.86
CA ASP A 320 -5.66 24.96 11.28
C ASP A 320 -5.63 23.75 10.33
N MET A 321 -6.56 23.70 9.36
CA MET A 321 -6.56 22.76 8.23
C MET A 321 -5.70 23.24 7.06
N LEU A 322 -5.09 24.42 7.16
CA LEU A 322 -4.21 24.96 6.13
C LEU A 322 -2.72 24.73 6.48
N LEU A 323 -1.88 24.72 5.45
CA LEU A 323 -0.43 24.76 5.62
C LEU A 323 0.00 26.18 6.03
N GLU A 324 0.69 26.31 7.16
CA GLU A 324 1.04 27.59 7.78
C GLU A 324 1.97 28.48 6.93
N ASP A 325 2.75 27.90 6.01
CA ASP A 325 3.83 28.58 5.28
C ASP A 325 3.60 28.70 3.76
N SER A 326 2.35 28.62 3.30
CA SER A 326 2.07 28.71 1.86
C SER A 326 1.62 30.11 1.46
N GLU A 327 2.31 30.73 0.51
CA GLU A 327 1.90 32.01 -0.11
C GLU A 327 0.49 31.95 -0.72
N THR A 328 0.03 30.73 -1.03
CA THR A 328 -1.32 30.42 -1.50
C THR A 328 -2.01 29.48 -0.52
N PRO A 329 -3.24 29.73 -0.04
CA PRO A 329 -3.92 28.82 0.87
C PRO A 329 -3.96 27.39 0.30
N ARG A 330 -3.45 26.43 1.07
CA ARG A 330 -3.40 25.01 0.71
C ARG A 330 -3.81 24.18 1.90
N LEU A 331 -4.58 23.13 1.65
CA LEU A 331 -4.96 22.19 2.69
C LEU A 331 -3.73 21.43 3.23
N ASN A 332 -3.70 21.25 4.54
CA ASN A 332 -2.95 20.19 5.17
C ASN A 332 -3.64 18.87 4.80
N GLY A 333 -3.07 18.17 3.81
CA GLY A 333 -3.75 17.02 3.20
C GLY A 333 -4.09 15.91 4.18
N ASP A 334 -3.30 15.67 5.23
CA ASP A 334 -3.53 14.60 6.22
C ASP A 334 -4.80 14.91 7.03
N LYS A 335 -4.86 16.13 7.58
CA LYS A 335 -6.04 16.60 8.32
C LYS A 335 -7.27 16.70 7.43
N ALA A 336 -7.09 17.25 6.23
CA ALA A 336 -8.18 17.43 5.27
C ALA A 336 -8.75 16.08 4.81
N PHE A 337 -7.91 15.05 4.64
CA PHE A 337 -8.37 13.71 4.32
C PHE A 337 -9.26 13.15 5.42
N GLU A 338 -8.79 13.20 6.67
CA GLU A 338 -9.56 12.71 7.81
C GLU A 338 -10.90 13.42 8.00
N VAL A 339 -10.97 14.73 7.72
CA VAL A 339 -12.18 15.54 7.96
C VAL A 339 -13.15 15.54 6.78
N TYR A 340 -12.66 15.63 5.55
CA TYR A 340 -13.51 15.87 4.37
C TYR A 340 -13.63 14.65 3.45
N TYR A 341 -12.63 13.77 3.38
CA TYR A 341 -12.58 12.74 2.32
C TYR A 341 -12.77 11.32 2.83
N LYS A 342 -12.32 10.99 4.05
CA LYS A 342 -12.33 9.62 4.56
C LYS A 342 -13.70 8.96 4.50
N ASP A 343 -14.72 9.61 5.05
CA ASP A 343 -16.09 9.07 5.05
C ASP A 343 -16.67 8.96 3.63
N LEU A 344 -16.26 9.84 2.71
CA LEU A 344 -16.66 9.77 1.30
C LEU A 344 -16.01 8.58 0.59
N VAL A 345 -14.73 8.31 0.85
CA VAL A 345 -14.04 7.14 0.30
C VAL A 345 -14.61 5.84 0.89
N ILE A 346 -14.94 5.82 2.19
CA ILE A 346 -15.65 4.70 2.81
C ILE A 346 -17.00 4.50 2.12
N ALA A 347 -17.84 5.53 2.03
CA ALA A 347 -19.16 5.44 1.40
C ALA A 347 -19.07 4.96 -0.05
N PHE A 348 -18.05 5.40 -0.80
CA PHE A 348 -17.76 4.92 -2.15
C PHE A 348 -17.53 3.41 -2.19
N PHE A 349 -16.66 2.87 -1.33
CA PHE A 349 -16.44 1.42 -1.24
C PHE A 349 -17.67 0.66 -0.72
N GLU A 350 -18.44 1.24 0.19
CA GLU A 350 -19.63 0.59 0.76
C GLU A 350 -20.83 0.53 -0.19
N TYR A 351 -20.92 1.46 -1.14
CA TYR A 351 -21.98 1.45 -2.13
C TYR A 351 -21.86 0.28 -3.12
N TYR A 352 -20.64 -0.19 -3.36
CA TYR A 352 -20.30 -1.28 -4.29
C TYR A 352 -19.79 -2.53 -3.53
N LYS A 353 -20.41 -2.83 -2.39
CA LYS A 353 -20.14 -3.98 -1.52
C LYS A 353 -21.06 -5.16 -1.77
#